data_AF-A0A914C377-F1
#
_entry.id   AF-A0A914C377-F1
#
_cell.length_a   1.000
_cell.length_b   1.000
_cell.length_c   1.000
_cell.angle_alpha   90.00
_cell.angle_beta   90.00
_cell.angle_gamma   90.00
#
_symmetry.space_group_name_H-M   'P 1'
#
loop_
_entity.id
_entity.type
_entity.pdbx_description
1 polymer ?
#
loop_
_entity_poly.entity_id
_entity_poly.type
_entity_poly.pdbx_seq_one_letter_code
_entity_poly.pdbx_strand_id
1 'polypeptide(L)' 'MAVINFDLPKERETYIHRIGRTGRAGNRGVATSFIDPRKEDDCKLAKELIKILEEVGQNVPEFLRELASF' A
#
# COMPACT_ATOMS: atom_id res chain seq x y z
N MET A 1 16.25 4.59 -4.55
CA MET A 1 15.66 3.32 -5.02
C MET A 1 14.15 3.43 -4.94
N ALA A 2 13.41 2.88 -5.90
CA ALA A 2 11.96 2.84 -5.85
C ALA A 2 11.49 1.38 -5.72
N VAL A 3 10.39 1.15 -5.02
CA VAL A 3 9.68 -0.13 -5.00
C VAL A 3 8.38 0.06 -5.77
N ILE A 4 8.10 -0.83 -6.71
CA ILE A 4 6.85 -0.82 -7.46
C ILE A 4 6.15 -2.16 -7.22
N ASN A 5 5.00 -2.13 -6.56
CA ASN A 5 4.14 -3.30 -6.44
C ASN A 5 3.25 -3.35 -7.68
N PHE A 6 3.64 -4.16 -8.67
CA PHE A 6 2.81 -4.34 -9.86
C PHE A 6 1.47 -5.00 -9.53
N ASP A 7 1.53 -6.03 -8.69
CA ASP A 7 0.38 -6.64 -8.02
C ASP A 7 0.54 -6.48 -6.51
N LEU A 8 -0.55 -6.09 -5.84
CA LEU A 8 -0.57 -6.05 -4.39
C LEU A 8 -0.35 -7.45 -3.80
N PRO A 9 0.40 -7.55 -2.69
CA PRO A 9 0.41 -8.79 -1.93
C PRO A 9 -0.97 -9.02 -1.29
N LYS A 10 -1.23 -10.25 -0.85
CA LYS A 10 -2.51 -10.60 -0.20
C LYS A 10 -2.58 -10.20 1.27
N GLU A 11 -1.42 -9.93 1.87
CA GLU A 11 -1.26 -9.72 3.31
C GLU A 11 -0.49 -8.43 3.60
N ARG A 12 -0.90 -7.75 4.68
CA ARG A 12 -0.31 -6.48 5.11
C ARG A 12 1.17 -6.60 5.50
N GLU A 13 1.58 -7.67 6.20
CA GLU A 13 2.98 -7.88 6.58
C GLU A 13 3.87 -8.01 5.35
N THR A 14 3.37 -8.70 4.31
CA THR A 14 4.09 -8.83 3.04
C THR A 14 4.23 -7.48 2.35
N TYR A 15 3.20 -6.62 2.38
CA TYR A 15 3.28 -5.25 1.87
C TYR A 15 4.37 -4.43 2.58
N ILE A 16 4.38 -4.46 3.91
CA ILE A 16 5.38 -3.77 4.73
C ILE A 16 6.80 -4.25 4.41
N HIS A 17 7.00 -5.57 4.29
CA HIS A 17 8.30 -6.15 3.94
C HIS A 17 8.79 -5.75 2.54
N ARG A 18 7.88 -5.56 1.57
CA ARG A 18 8.22 -5.11 0.22
C ARG A 18 8.64 -3.65 0.23
N ILE A 19 7.84 -2.75 0.81
CA ILE A 19 8.16 -1.31 0.80
C ILE A 19 9.40 -1.00 1.67
N GLY A 20 9.68 -1.78 2.71
CA GLY A 20 10.89 -1.69 3.54
C GLY A 20 12.22 -2.00 2.82
N ARG A 21 12.17 -2.31 1.52
CA ARG A 21 13.36 -2.42 0.66
C ARG A 21 13.89 -1.05 0.25
N THR A 22 13.07 0.00 0.21
CA THR A 22 13.52 1.37 -0.08
C THR A 22 13.69 2.24 1.18
N GLY A 23 14.23 3.45 1.04
CA GLY A 23 14.28 4.46 2.12
C GLY A 23 15.29 4.18 3.24
N ARG A 24 16.53 3.83 2.89
CA ARG A 24 17.58 3.41 3.86
C ARG A 24 18.69 4.45 4.01
N ALA A 25 19.36 4.40 5.17
CA ALA A 25 20.55 5.21 5.49
C ALA A 25 20.33 6.73 5.27
N GLY A 26 19.21 7.26 5.77
CA GLY A 26 18.86 8.68 5.67
C GLY A 26 18.33 9.11 4.30
N ASN A 27 18.32 8.23 3.29
CA ASN A 27 17.77 8.54 1.97
C ASN A 27 16.26 8.30 1.95
N ARG A 28 15.52 9.20 1.28
CA ARG A 28 14.09 9.01 1.03
C ARG A 28 13.87 7.89 0.01
N GLY A 29 12.89 7.05 0.28
CA GLY A 29 12.42 6.00 -0.62
C GLY A 29 11.06 6.35 -1.21
N VAL A 30 10.75 5.76 -2.37
CA VAL A 30 9.42 5.85 -2.99
C VAL A 30 8.88 4.44 -3.18
N ALA A 31 7.64 4.22 -2.78
CA ALA A 31 6.90 2.99 -3.01
C ALA A 31 5.58 3.33 -3.74
N THR A 32 5.37 2.72 -4.90
CA THR A 32 4.15 2.88 -5.70
C THR A 32 3.49 1.53 -5.87
N SER A 33 2.17 1.46 -5.71
CA SER A 33 1.43 0.20 -5.82
C SER A 33 0.24 0.40 -6.75
N PHE A 34 0.03 -0.55 -7.66
CA PHE A 34 -1.21 -0.63 -8.41
C PHE A 34 -2.23 -1.46 -7.65
N ILE A 35 -3.49 -1.11 -7.82
CA ILE A 35 -4.62 -1.77 -7.18
C ILE A 35 -5.72 -1.93 -8.23
N ASP A 36 -6.27 -3.15 -8.34
CA ASP A 36 -7.37 -3.43 -9.26
C ASP A 36 -8.67 -3.65 -8.46
N PRO A 37 -9.67 -2.77 -8.59
CA PRO A 37 -10.93 -2.89 -7.84
C PRO A 37 -11.75 -4.14 -8.21
N ARG A 38 -11.38 -4.84 -9.29
CA ARG A 38 -12.03 -6.09 -9.73
C ARG A 38 -11.41 -7.32 -9.06
N LYS A 39 -10.29 -7.18 -8.36
CA LYS A 39 -9.64 -8.25 -7.62
C LYS A 39 -10.08 -8.22 -6.16
N GLU A 40 -10.80 -9.26 -5.74
CA GLU A 40 -11.31 -9.37 -4.36
C GLU A 40 -10.19 -9.29 -3.30
N ASP A 41 -9.03 -9.90 -3.58
CA ASP A 41 -7.86 -9.87 -2.69
C ASP A 41 -7.31 -8.45 -2.50
N ASP A 42 -7.30 -7.63 -3.55
CA ASP A 42 -6.86 -6.23 -3.50
C ASP A 42 -7.83 -5.38 -2.64
N CYS A 43 -9.14 -5.59 -2.83
CA CYS A 43 -10.19 -4.93 -2.05
C CYS A 43 -10.10 -5.29 -0.56
N LYS A 44 -9.82 -6.56 -0.23
CA LYS A 44 -9.60 -7.01 1.15
C LYS A 44 -8.42 -6.28 1.80
N LEU A 45 -7.34 -6.06 1.05
CA LEU A 45 -6.16 -5.37 1.57
C LEU A 45 -6.37 -3.85 1.69
N ALA A 46 -7.29 -3.24 0.94
CA ALA A 46 -7.54 -1.80 0.94
C ALA A 46 -7.76 -1.22 2.36
N LYS A 47 -8.55 -1.91 3.20
CA LYS A 47 -8.80 -1.52 4.60
C LYS A 47 -7.51 -1.47 5.43
N GLU A 48 -6.63 -2.44 5.25
CA GLU A 48 -5.34 -2.48 5.94
C GLU A 48 -4.37 -1.43 5.40
N LEU A 49 -4.37 -1.15 4.09
CA LEU A 49 -3.57 -0.09 3.51
C LEU A 49 -3.94 1.29 4.05
N ILE A 50 -5.24 1.57 4.22
CA ILE A 50 -5.71 2.83 4.82
C ILE A 50 -5.12 2.99 6.23
N LYS A 51 -5.23 1.96 7.07
CA LYS A 51 -4.68 1.99 8.43
C LYS A 51 -3.19 2.27 8.43
N ILE A 52 -2.42 1.58 7.57
CA ILE A 52 -0.97 1.78 7.45
C ILE A 52 -0.67 3.25 7.07
N LEU A 53 -1.36 3.78 6.06
CA LEU A 53 -1.13 5.15 5.60
C LEU A 53 -1.49 6.18 6.69
N GLU A 54 -2.57 5.97 7.44
CA GLU A 54 -2.96 6.83 8.56
C GLU A 54 -1.97 6.76 9.72
N GLU A 55 -1.53 5.57 10.10
CA GLU A 55 -0.54 5.33 11.17
C GLU A 55 0.79 6.07 10.91
N VAL A 56 1.21 6.15 9.64
CA VAL A 56 2.45 6.84 9.25
C VAL A 56 2.23 8.28 8.77
N GLY A 57 1.02 8.82 8.91
CA GLY A 57 0.68 10.19 8.51
C GLY A 57 0.81 10.48 7.01
N GLN A 58 0.67 9.47 6.17
CA GLN A 58 0.61 9.64 4.72
C GLN A 58 -0.79 10.08 4.29
N ASN A 59 -0.87 10.75 3.13
CA ASN A 59 -2.17 11.08 2.53
C ASN A 59 -2.86 9.79 2.07
N VAL A 60 -4.10 9.58 2.51
CA VAL A 60 -4.95 8.48 2.04
C VAL A 60 -5.77 8.96 0.85
N PRO A 61 -5.56 8.38 -0.36
CA PRO A 61 -6.35 8.75 -1.53
C PRO A 61 -7.84 8.41 -1.36
N GLU A 62 -8.72 9.29 -1.84
CA GLU A 62 -10.18 9.09 -1.70
C GLU A 62 -10.67 7.80 -2.36
N PHE A 63 -10.16 7.48 -3.56
CA PHE A 63 -10.52 6.24 -4.26
C PHE A 63 -10.21 4.98 -3.45
N LEU A 64 -9.20 5.02 -2.56
CA LEU A 64 -8.85 3.90 -1.71
C LEU A 64 -9.87 3.74 -0.57
N ARG A 65 -10.40 4.85 -0.04
CA ARG A 65 -11.49 4.86 0.96
C ARG A 65 -12.80 4.34 0.36
N GLU A 66 -13.12 4.76 -0.85
CA GLU A 66 -14.25 4.23 -1.61
C GLU A 66 -14.12 2.72 -1.83
N LEU A 67 -12.94 2.25 -2.24
CA LEU A 67 -12.68 0.83 -2.44
C LEU A 67 -12.87 0.00 -1.17
N ALA A 68 -12.42 0.53 -0.03
CA ALA A 68 -12.57 -0.10 1.28
C ALA A 68 -14.01 -0.05 1.82
N SER A 69 -14.92 0.67 1.18
CA SER A 69 -16.33 0.75 1.61
C SER A 69 -17.18 -0.41 1.09
N PHE A 70 -16.64 -1.22 0.17
CA PHE A 70 -17.23 -2.48 -0.30
C PHE A 70 -16.81 -3.67 0.59
#